data_AF-A0AAN9AI29-F1
#
_entry.id   AF-A0AAN9AI29-F1
#
_cell.length_a   1.000
_cell.length_b   1.000
_cell.length_c   1.000
_cell.angle_alpha   90.00
_cell.angle_beta   90.00
_cell.angle_gamma   90.00
#
_symmetry.space_group_name_H-M   'P 1'
#
loop_
_entity.id
_entity.type
_entity.pdbx_description
1 polymer ?
#
loop_
_entity_poly.entity_id
_entity_poly.type
_entity_poly.pdbx_seq_one_letter_code
_entity_poly.pdbx_strand_id
1 'polypeptide(L)'
;MQASRPRLLLCPLQIGLAVQMHHCFDSKFLIDTWYSLGFCSSYKEVLTYEINAAVSENNVAFQVDGHFTQYIADNLDHNTATLDGCNTFHGMGMIATVTPTIGKTDRIRRRTDVKPEEIVKRAKVDIQYYNRQACDGLLKLKFEHLENVFVEDVTSKVDLLWKACWLLQPDRPSWSGFMQAIHKGRYPGQSSIIFMPMIDMNPSDTTCIFSTLHFISAQAKRSNTTPVLTFDQPL
;
A
#
# COMPACT_ATOMS: atom_id res chain seq x y z
N MET A 1 -31.02 -3.62 -13.14
CA MET A 1 -30.63 -3.01 -14.42
C MET A 1 -29.83 -3.95 -15.32
N GLN A 2 -28.76 -4.64 -14.86
CA GLN A 2 -28.01 -5.56 -15.74
C GLN A 2 -28.75 -6.87 -16.04
N ALA A 3 -29.52 -7.43 -15.10
CA ALA A 3 -30.45 -8.53 -15.38
C ALA A 3 -31.53 -8.14 -16.42
N SER A 4 -31.86 -6.84 -16.47
CA SER A 4 -32.84 -6.24 -17.38
C SER A 4 -32.24 -5.88 -18.74
N ARG A 5 -30.93 -5.60 -18.79
CA ARG A 5 -30.15 -5.21 -19.97
C ARG A 5 -28.75 -5.81 -19.90
N PRO A 6 -28.61 -7.11 -20.18
CA PRO A 6 -27.32 -7.80 -20.10
C PRO A 6 -26.33 -7.12 -21.05
N ARG A 7 -25.09 -6.89 -20.58
CA ARG A 7 -23.95 -6.40 -21.39
C ARG A 7 -24.04 -4.96 -21.90
N LEU A 8 -25.09 -4.21 -21.52
CA LEU A 8 -25.25 -2.81 -21.95
C LEU A 8 -24.50 -1.81 -21.05
N LEU A 9 -24.27 -2.20 -19.79
CA LEU A 9 -23.62 -1.40 -18.75
C LEU A 9 -22.69 -2.29 -17.93
N LEU A 10 -21.50 -1.80 -17.62
CA LEU A 10 -20.61 -2.40 -16.63
C LEU A 10 -21.02 -1.88 -15.25
N CYS A 11 -21.59 -2.75 -14.41
CA CYS A 11 -22.02 -2.36 -13.07
C CYS A 11 -20.84 -2.47 -12.08
N PRO A 12 -20.51 -1.40 -11.32
CA PRO A 12 -19.42 -1.41 -10.32
C PRO A 12 -19.47 -2.56 -9.32
N LEU A 13 -20.68 -2.92 -8.86
CA LEU A 13 -20.86 -4.03 -7.92
C LEU A 13 -20.47 -5.38 -8.53
N GLN A 14 -20.76 -5.60 -9.81
CA GLN A 14 -20.49 -6.86 -10.47
C GLN A 14 -19.03 -7.05 -10.83
N ILE A 15 -18.35 -5.97 -11.26
CA ILE A 15 -16.90 -6.00 -11.47
C ILE A 15 -16.18 -6.14 -10.12
N GLY A 16 -16.63 -5.43 -9.08
CA GLY A 16 -16.08 -5.55 -7.73
C GLY A 16 -16.20 -6.97 -7.16
N LEU A 17 -17.37 -7.60 -7.31
CA LEU A 17 -17.55 -9.01 -6.92
C LEU A 17 -16.62 -9.94 -7.70
N ALA A 18 -16.50 -9.76 -9.02
CA ALA A 18 -15.64 -10.60 -9.84
C ALA A 18 -14.14 -10.44 -9.49
N VAL A 19 -13.68 -9.20 -9.24
CA VAL A 19 -12.32 -8.90 -8.76
C VAL A 19 -12.07 -9.53 -7.38
N GLN A 20 -13.03 -9.42 -6.45
CA GLN A 20 -12.91 -10.06 -5.14
C GLN A 20 -12.79 -11.59 -5.27
N MET A 21 -13.59 -12.20 -6.14
CA MET A 21 -13.50 -13.64 -6.40
C MET A 21 -12.17 -14.03 -7.04
N HIS A 22 -11.61 -13.19 -7.92
CA HIS A 22 -10.29 -13.41 -8.51
C HIS A 22 -9.22 -13.39 -7.43
N HIS A 23 -9.22 -12.38 -6.57
CA HIS A 23 -8.27 -12.27 -5.45
C HIS A 23 -8.41 -13.41 -4.43
N CYS A 24 -9.62 -13.92 -4.18
CA CYS A 24 -9.85 -14.96 -3.18
C CYS A 24 -9.59 -16.38 -3.68
N PHE A 25 -9.88 -16.66 -4.97
CA PHE A 25 -9.94 -18.03 -5.47
C PHE A 25 -9.07 -18.30 -6.69
N ASP A 26 -8.57 -17.25 -7.36
CA ASP A 26 -7.80 -17.33 -8.61
C ASP A 26 -8.41 -18.29 -9.65
N SER A 27 -9.75 -18.35 -9.71
CA SER A 27 -10.48 -19.37 -10.47
C SER A 27 -11.31 -18.75 -11.58
N LYS A 28 -10.78 -18.83 -12.80
CA LYS A 28 -11.52 -18.48 -14.02
C LYS A 28 -12.84 -19.26 -14.13
N PHE A 29 -12.82 -20.56 -13.82
CA PHE A 29 -14.02 -21.42 -13.89
C PHE A 29 -15.13 -20.90 -12.96
N LEU A 30 -14.77 -20.57 -11.72
CA LEU A 30 -15.72 -20.03 -10.76
C LEU A 30 -16.29 -18.69 -11.27
N ILE A 31 -15.43 -17.75 -11.65
CA ILE A 31 -15.85 -16.42 -12.09
C ILE A 31 -16.76 -16.50 -13.32
N ASP A 32 -16.38 -17.28 -14.33
CA ASP A 32 -17.18 -17.43 -15.55
C ASP A 32 -18.50 -18.15 -15.29
N THR A 33 -18.56 -19.06 -14.31
CA THR A 33 -19.81 -19.70 -13.86
C THR A 33 -20.77 -18.66 -13.28
N TRP A 34 -20.30 -17.84 -12.33
CA TRP A 34 -21.13 -16.79 -11.71
C TRP A 34 -21.52 -15.68 -12.69
N TYR A 35 -20.64 -15.36 -13.64
CA TYR A 35 -20.96 -14.48 -14.77
C TYR A 35 -22.07 -15.07 -15.65
N SER A 36 -22.03 -16.38 -15.95
CA SER A 36 -23.08 -17.04 -16.74
C SER A 36 -24.46 -16.99 -16.07
N LEU A 37 -24.48 -17.00 -14.74
CA LEU A 37 -25.67 -16.84 -13.91
C LEU A 37 -26.08 -15.36 -13.71
N GLY A 38 -25.30 -14.41 -14.22
CA GLY A 38 -25.60 -12.97 -14.19
C GLY A 38 -25.22 -12.24 -12.90
N PHE A 39 -24.45 -12.86 -12.00
CA PHE A 39 -24.11 -12.30 -10.68
C PHE A 39 -22.91 -11.33 -10.72
N CYS A 40 -21.91 -11.59 -11.55
CA CYS A 40 -20.68 -10.80 -11.61
C CYS A 40 -20.25 -10.52 -13.06
N SER A 41 -19.13 -9.81 -13.26
CA SER A 41 -18.51 -9.64 -14.59
C SER A 41 -17.65 -10.85 -14.99
N SER A 42 -17.37 -11.01 -16.28
CA SER A 42 -16.58 -12.13 -16.79
C SER A 42 -15.12 -12.04 -16.35
N TYR A 43 -14.42 -13.18 -16.36
CA TYR A 43 -12.99 -13.22 -16.03
C TYR A 43 -12.16 -12.32 -16.94
N LYS A 44 -12.51 -12.26 -18.24
CA LYS A 44 -11.86 -11.35 -19.21
C LYS A 44 -12.00 -9.88 -18.82
N GLU A 45 -13.16 -9.49 -18.31
CA GLU A 45 -13.41 -8.11 -17.90
C GLU A 45 -12.65 -7.77 -16.61
N VAL A 46 -12.51 -8.72 -15.69
CA VAL A 46 -11.65 -8.59 -14.51
C VAL A 46 -10.21 -8.30 -14.92
N LEU A 47 -9.61 -9.13 -15.78
CA LEU A 47 -8.24 -8.90 -16.26
C LEU A 47 -8.10 -7.54 -16.98
N THR A 48 -9.10 -7.17 -17.78
CA THR A 48 -9.12 -5.86 -18.44
C THR A 48 -9.13 -4.75 -17.40
N TYR A 49 -9.98 -4.84 -16.38
CA TYR A 49 -10.06 -3.86 -15.31
C TYR A 49 -8.75 -3.75 -14.53
N GLU A 50 -8.13 -4.87 -14.15
CA GLU A 50 -6.86 -4.90 -13.41
C GLU A 50 -5.71 -4.28 -14.21
N ILE A 51 -5.59 -4.60 -15.49
CA ILE A 51 -4.60 -3.98 -16.39
C ILE A 51 -4.82 -2.46 -16.47
N ASN A 52 -6.07 -2.03 -16.62
CA ASN A 52 -6.41 -0.61 -16.64
C ASN A 52 -6.12 0.08 -15.30
N ALA A 53 -6.38 -0.59 -14.19
CA ALA A 53 -6.07 -0.10 -12.86
C ALA A 53 -4.55 0.07 -12.68
N ALA A 54 -3.76 -0.89 -13.15
CA ALA A 54 -2.29 -0.86 -13.06
C ALA A 54 -1.66 0.30 -13.83
N VAL A 55 -2.24 0.69 -14.98
CA VAL A 55 -1.74 1.83 -15.78
C VAL A 55 -2.43 3.15 -15.48
N SER A 56 -3.55 3.12 -14.75
CA SER A 56 -4.28 4.32 -14.38
C SER A 56 -3.41 5.20 -13.50
N GLU A 57 -3.52 6.51 -13.73
CA GLU A 57 -2.82 7.47 -12.89
C GLU A 57 -3.44 7.48 -11.50
N ASN A 58 -2.69 7.00 -10.52
CA ASN A 58 -2.81 7.56 -9.18
C ASN A 58 -2.18 8.96 -9.21
N ASN A 59 -2.78 9.90 -9.97
CA ASN A 59 -2.50 11.34 -9.87
C ASN A 59 -3.09 11.86 -8.55
N VAL A 60 -2.81 11.16 -7.45
CA VAL A 60 -2.83 11.81 -6.17
C VAL A 60 -1.57 12.66 -6.18
N ALA A 61 -1.67 13.83 -6.82
CA ALA A 61 -0.73 14.90 -6.59
C ALA A 61 -0.72 15.08 -5.08
N PHE A 62 0.35 14.60 -4.45
CA PHE A 62 0.59 14.72 -3.02
C PHE A 62 0.70 16.19 -2.56
N GLN A 63 0.59 17.15 -3.50
CA GLN A 63 0.35 18.55 -3.21
C GLN A 63 -1.10 18.74 -2.75
N VAL A 64 -1.32 18.53 -1.46
CA VAL A 64 -2.50 19.10 -0.82
C VAL A 64 -2.03 19.78 0.46
N ASP A 65 -2.03 21.11 0.46
CA ASP A 65 -1.75 21.88 1.67
C ASP A 65 -2.62 21.38 2.83
N GLY A 66 -2.00 21.26 4.01
CA GLY A 66 -2.66 20.72 5.20
C GLY A 66 -2.78 19.18 5.24
N HIS A 67 -2.11 18.45 4.33
CA HIS A 67 -2.02 17.00 4.39
C HIS A 67 -0.62 16.55 4.84
N PHE A 68 -0.60 15.49 5.65
CA PHE A 68 0.59 14.79 6.08
C PHE A 68 0.77 13.52 5.24
N THR A 69 1.94 13.38 4.63
CA THR A 69 2.31 12.21 3.84
C THR A 69 3.42 11.43 4.55
N GLN A 70 3.17 10.16 4.81
CA GLN A 70 4.17 9.23 5.33
C GLN A 70 4.35 8.10 4.32
N TYR A 71 5.60 7.83 3.98
CA TYR A 71 5.99 6.70 3.16
C TYR A 71 6.29 5.52 4.08
N ILE A 72 5.90 4.32 3.65
CA ILE A 72 6.24 3.07 4.32
C ILE A 72 6.89 2.17 3.29
N ALA A 73 8.03 1.59 3.66
CA ALA A 73 8.71 0.58 2.90
C ALA A 73 8.95 -0.62 3.82
N ASP A 74 8.52 -1.80 3.37
CA ASP A 74 8.43 -3.01 4.19
C ASP A 74 8.78 -4.24 3.35
N ASN A 75 9.12 -5.32 4.04
CA ASN A 75 9.31 -6.64 3.47
C ASN A 75 8.01 -7.09 2.79
N LEU A 76 8.10 -7.37 1.48
CA LEU A 76 7.04 -8.00 0.73
C LEU A 76 7.37 -9.47 0.53
N ASP A 77 6.88 -10.26 1.46
CA ASP A 77 6.98 -11.71 1.42
C ASP A 77 5.75 -12.31 0.75
N HIS A 78 5.99 -13.04 -0.34
CA HIS A 78 4.98 -13.91 -0.93
C HIS A 78 5.47 -15.34 -0.86
N ASN A 79 4.81 -16.10 0.03
CA ASN A 79 4.84 -17.55 0.00
C ASN A 79 4.07 -18.00 -1.25
N THR A 80 4.76 -18.06 -2.39
CA THR A 80 4.40 -18.98 -3.46
C THR A 80 4.22 -20.34 -2.79
N ALA A 81 3.12 -21.04 -3.02
CA ALA A 81 2.75 -22.23 -2.25
C ALA A 81 3.79 -23.36 -2.38
N THR A 82 4.87 -23.29 -1.62
CA THR A 82 5.94 -24.27 -1.55
C THR A 82 5.85 -24.95 -0.18
N LEU A 83 5.75 -26.28 -0.21
CA LEU A 83 5.62 -27.10 1.00
C LEU A 83 6.84 -26.99 1.93
N ASP A 84 7.97 -26.54 1.39
CA ASP A 84 9.26 -26.42 2.07
C ASP A 84 9.67 -24.97 2.38
N GLY A 85 8.89 -23.97 1.96
CA GLY A 85 9.23 -22.55 2.13
C GLY A 85 10.42 -22.09 1.29
N CYS A 86 10.88 -22.87 0.31
CA CYS A 86 11.92 -22.45 -0.63
C CYS A 86 11.32 -21.62 -1.77
N ASN A 87 12.12 -20.74 -2.39
CA ASN A 87 11.73 -19.89 -3.53
C ASN A 87 10.53 -18.97 -3.26
N THR A 88 10.41 -18.47 -2.04
CA THR A 88 9.46 -17.40 -1.73
C THR A 88 9.91 -16.11 -2.40
N PHE A 89 8.95 -15.30 -2.85
CA PHE A 89 9.26 -13.96 -3.33
C PHE A 89 9.56 -13.08 -2.11
N HIS A 90 10.73 -12.44 -2.11
CA HIS A 90 11.19 -11.56 -1.04
C HIS A 90 11.64 -10.24 -1.68
N GLY A 91 10.70 -9.30 -1.77
CA GLY A 91 10.90 -8.00 -2.40
C GLY A 91 10.66 -6.86 -1.42
N MET A 92 10.90 -5.62 -1.85
CA MET A 92 10.54 -4.42 -1.10
C MET A 92 9.18 -3.90 -1.56
N GLY A 93 8.21 -3.92 -0.65
CA GLY A 93 6.90 -3.29 -0.84
C GLY A 93 6.95 -1.82 -0.41
N MET A 94 6.23 -0.95 -1.11
CA MET A 94 6.14 0.46 -0.76
C MET A 94 4.69 0.97 -0.81
N ILE A 95 4.32 1.77 0.18
CA ILE A 95 3.06 2.51 0.20
C ILE A 95 3.30 3.95 0.66
N ALA A 96 2.36 4.84 0.34
CA ALA A 96 2.27 6.15 0.95
C ALA A 96 0.90 6.31 1.62
N THR A 97 0.90 6.79 2.85
CA THR A 97 -0.32 7.17 3.57
C THR A 97 -0.44 8.69 3.58
N VAL A 98 -1.64 9.19 3.30
CA VAL A 98 -1.91 10.64 3.28
C VAL A 98 -3.08 10.96 4.20
N THR A 99 -2.90 11.91 5.12
CA THR A 99 -3.88 12.27 6.14
C THR A 99 -4.06 13.78 6.22
N PRO A 100 -5.28 14.35 6.18
CA PRO A 100 -6.57 13.66 5.97
C PRO A 100 -6.69 13.00 4.59
N THR A 101 -7.78 12.25 4.40
CA THR A 101 -8.06 11.49 3.18
C THR A 101 -8.13 12.42 1.99
N ILE A 102 -7.35 12.12 0.96
CA ILE A 102 -7.51 12.75 -0.35
C ILE A 102 -8.70 12.08 -1.05
N GLY A 103 -9.60 12.89 -1.60
CA GLY A 103 -10.77 12.40 -2.34
C GLY A 103 -10.35 11.49 -3.50
N LYS A 104 -10.72 10.21 -3.43
CA LYS A 104 -10.56 9.27 -4.55
C LYS A 104 -11.58 9.62 -5.64
N THR A 105 -11.14 10.14 -6.77
CA THR A 105 -12.09 10.56 -7.83
C THR A 105 -11.75 10.13 -9.24
N ASP A 106 -10.68 9.39 -9.48
CA ASP A 106 -10.45 8.86 -10.82
C ASP A 106 -11.14 7.52 -11.01
N ARG A 107 -12.21 7.55 -11.81
CA ARG A 107 -12.82 6.34 -12.35
C ARG A 107 -11.81 5.66 -13.27
N ILE A 108 -11.49 4.40 -13.00
CA ILE A 108 -10.63 3.61 -13.89
C ILE A 108 -11.29 3.54 -15.27
N ARG A 109 -10.67 4.18 -16.25
CA ARG A 109 -11.14 4.19 -17.62
C ARG A 109 -10.82 2.84 -18.25
N ARG A 110 -11.85 2.18 -18.80
CA ARG A 110 -11.68 0.94 -19.56
C ARG A 110 -10.99 1.22 -20.90
N ARG A 111 -9.79 0.68 -21.08
CA ARG A 111 -9.04 0.61 -22.34
C ARG A 111 -8.80 -0.86 -22.71
N THR A 112 -8.86 -1.18 -24.00
CA THR A 112 -8.62 -2.54 -24.50
C THR A 112 -7.25 -2.69 -25.17
N ASP A 113 -6.53 -1.58 -25.31
CA ASP A 113 -5.30 -1.40 -26.08
C ASP A 113 -4.10 -1.07 -25.19
N VAL A 114 -4.16 -1.39 -23.90
CA VAL A 114 -3.04 -1.21 -22.96
C VAL A 114 -1.91 -2.15 -23.36
N LYS A 115 -0.73 -1.57 -23.64
CA LYS A 115 0.44 -2.36 -24.02
C LYS A 115 1.27 -2.77 -22.79
N PRO A 116 1.96 -3.93 -22.82
CA PRO A 116 2.82 -4.36 -21.72
C PRO A 116 3.88 -3.32 -21.32
N GLU A 117 4.41 -2.56 -22.28
CA GLU A 117 5.42 -1.53 -22.01
C GLU A 117 4.89 -0.38 -21.15
N GLU A 118 3.58 -0.08 -21.24
CA GLU A 118 2.94 0.92 -20.36
C GLU A 118 2.92 0.45 -18.91
N ILE A 119 2.65 -0.84 -18.69
CA ILE A 119 2.64 -1.46 -17.36
C ILE A 119 4.06 -1.45 -16.78
N VAL A 120 5.05 -1.90 -17.55
CA VAL A 120 6.45 -1.94 -17.12
C VAL A 120 6.94 -0.52 -16.80
N LYS A 121 6.64 0.47 -17.64
CA LYS A 121 7.02 1.86 -17.40
C LYS A 121 6.43 2.41 -16.10
N ARG A 122 5.22 1.98 -15.72
CA ARG A 122 4.55 2.39 -14.47
C ARG A 122 5.11 1.68 -13.24
N ALA A 123 5.44 0.41 -13.36
CA ALA A 123 5.97 -0.41 -12.27
C ALA A 123 7.49 -0.21 -12.04
N LYS A 124 8.18 0.52 -12.92
CA LYS A 124 9.64 0.64 -12.85
C LYS A 124 10.10 1.54 -11.70
N VAL A 125 10.96 0.98 -10.85
CA VAL A 125 11.86 1.73 -9.96
C VAL A 125 13.27 1.65 -10.55
N ASP A 126 13.93 2.80 -10.69
CA ASP A 126 15.32 2.81 -11.16
C ASP A 126 16.25 2.35 -10.04
N ILE A 127 16.93 1.23 -10.27
CA ILE A 127 17.88 0.66 -9.31
C ILE A 127 19.16 1.51 -9.30
N GLN A 128 19.47 2.05 -8.13
CA GLN A 128 20.71 2.78 -7.88
C GLN A 128 21.64 1.90 -7.06
N TYR A 129 22.79 1.56 -7.62
CA TYR A 129 23.78 0.73 -6.93
C TYR A 129 24.41 1.49 -5.77
N TYR A 130 24.36 0.88 -4.59
CA TYR A 130 24.99 1.46 -3.41
C TYR A 130 26.52 1.34 -3.50
N ASN A 131 27.22 2.47 -3.41
CA ASN A 131 28.67 2.50 -3.31
C ASN A 131 29.12 3.01 -1.94
N ARG A 132 29.64 2.08 -1.13
CA ARG A 132 30.15 2.36 0.23
C ARG A 132 31.31 3.36 0.26
N GLN A 133 32.10 3.47 -0.80
CA GLN A 133 33.31 4.30 -0.85
C GLN A 133 32.99 5.81 -0.94
N ALA A 134 31.74 6.19 -1.19
CA ALA A 134 31.31 7.60 -1.30
C ALA A 134 30.84 8.22 0.04
N CYS A 135 31.08 7.56 1.18
CA CYS A 135 30.42 7.86 2.45
C CYS A 135 31.12 8.92 3.33
N ASP A 136 31.36 10.12 2.81
CA ASP A 136 31.68 11.30 3.64
C ASP A 136 30.41 12.08 4.05
N GLY A 137 29.23 11.65 3.62
CA GLY A 137 27.96 12.35 3.84
C GLY A 137 27.58 12.48 5.32
N LEU A 138 27.87 11.45 6.13
CA LEU A 138 27.59 11.48 7.58
C LEU A 138 28.41 12.56 8.30
N LEU A 139 29.65 12.82 7.86
CA LEU A 139 30.50 13.87 8.42
C LEU A 139 29.95 15.29 8.16
N LYS A 140 29.04 15.43 7.19
CA LYS A 140 28.38 16.71 6.86
C LYS A 140 27.07 16.92 7.63
N LEU A 141 26.54 15.89 8.29
CA LEU A 141 25.32 16.02 9.08
C LEU A 141 25.61 16.87 10.32
N LYS A 142 24.84 17.95 10.46
CA LYS A 142 24.83 18.77 11.67
C LYS A 142 23.49 18.51 12.35
N PHE A 143 23.55 17.89 13.52
CA PHE A 143 22.38 17.71 14.36
C PHE A 143 22.16 18.98 15.15
N GLU A 144 20.94 19.50 15.12
CA GLU A 144 20.56 20.59 16.02
C GLU A 144 20.41 20.05 17.44
N HIS A 145 20.66 20.92 18.42
CA HIS A 145 20.45 20.57 19.82
C HIS A 145 18.95 20.38 20.06
N LEU A 146 18.55 19.15 20.40
CA LEU A 146 17.18 18.84 20.81
C LEU A 146 17.01 19.18 22.28
N GLU A 147 15.97 19.95 22.61
CA GLU A 147 15.58 20.18 24.00
C GLU A 147 15.05 18.88 24.62
N ASN A 148 15.54 18.54 25.82
CA ASN A 148 15.01 17.41 26.57
C ASN A 148 13.64 17.78 27.16
N VAL A 149 12.58 17.48 26.41
CA VAL A 149 11.21 17.62 26.89
C VAL A 149 10.79 16.32 27.55
N PHE A 150 10.62 16.34 28.88
CA PHE A 150 10.03 15.21 29.61
C PHE A 150 8.51 15.29 29.47
N VAL A 151 7.94 14.39 28.68
CA VAL A 151 6.50 14.19 28.58
C VAL A 151 6.17 12.84 29.21
N GLU A 152 5.21 12.83 30.14
CA GLU A 152 4.69 11.56 30.67
C GLU A 152 3.93 10.83 29.57
N ASP A 153 4.43 9.66 29.18
CA ASP A 153 3.73 8.79 28.23
C ASP A 153 2.60 8.03 28.93
N VAL A 154 1.42 8.64 28.89
CA VAL A 154 0.16 8.04 29.37
C VAL A 154 -0.25 6.79 28.60
N THR A 155 0.35 6.52 27.43
CA THR A 155 0.06 5.35 26.59
C THR A 155 0.98 4.15 26.84
N SER A 156 2.06 4.34 27.63
CA SER A 156 3.09 3.32 27.90
C SER A 156 2.57 1.98 28.44
N LYS A 157 1.41 1.97 29.11
CA LYS A 157 0.80 0.75 29.71
C LYS A 157 -0.39 0.20 28.92
N VAL A 158 -0.71 0.79 27.78
CA VAL A 158 -1.90 0.43 26.99
C VAL A 158 -1.81 -1.00 26.46
N ASP A 159 -0.64 -1.45 26.00
CA ASP A 159 -0.42 -2.84 25.57
C ASP A 159 -0.65 -3.84 26.70
N LEU A 160 -0.12 -3.53 27.89
CA LEU A 160 -0.29 -4.36 29.07
C LEU A 160 -1.75 -4.42 29.49
N LEU A 161 -2.44 -3.26 29.48
CA LEU A 161 -3.86 -3.17 29.79
C LEU A 161 -4.69 -3.99 28.81
N TRP A 162 -4.47 -3.83 27.50
CA TRP A 162 -5.16 -4.60 26.48
C TRP A 162 -4.95 -6.08 26.73
N LYS A 163 -3.70 -6.55 26.87
CA LYS A 163 -3.38 -7.96 27.14
C LYS A 163 -4.08 -8.49 28.39
N ALA A 164 -4.02 -7.76 29.50
CA ALA A 164 -4.65 -8.12 30.77
C ALA A 164 -6.18 -8.19 30.67
N CYS A 165 -6.81 -7.33 29.86
CA CYS A 165 -8.26 -7.39 29.64
C CYS A 165 -8.73 -8.73 29.08
N TRP A 166 -7.88 -9.54 28.42
CA TRP A 166 -8.24 -10.90 27.99
C TRP A 166 -8.78 -11.74 29.15
N LEU A 167 -8.15 -11.59 30.32
CA LEU A 167 -8.48 -12.39 31.50
C LEU A 167 -9.79 -11.96 32.17
N LEU A 168 -10.28 -10.76 31.86
CA LEU A 168 -11.45 -10.16 32.49
C LEU A 168 -12.67 -10.07 31.56
N GLN A 169 -12.44 -9.92 30.25
CA GLN A 169 -13.47 -9.84 29.21
C GLN A 169 -13.00 -10.58 27.95
N PRO A 170 -13.59 -11.76 27.63
CA PRO A 170 -13.30 -12.49 26.41
C PRO A 170 -13.71 -11.71 25.14
N ASP A 171 -14.84 -10.99 25.21
CA ASP A 171 -15.42 -10.23 24.09
C ASP A 171 -14.80 -8.83 23.95
N ARG A 172 -13.46 -8.75 23.93
CA ARG A 172 -12.74 -7.49 23.76
C ARG A 172 -12.53 -7.16 22.27
N PRO A 173 -12.45 -5.87 21.91
CA PRO A 173 -12.02 -5.49 20.56
C PRO A 173 -10.59 -5.96 20.28
N SER A 174 -10.28 -6.17 19.00
CA SER A 174 -8.91 -6.32 18.54
C SER A 174 -8.06 -5.11 18.96
N TRP A 175 -6.74 -5.25 18.89
CA TRP A 175 -5.82 -4.16 19.24
C TRP A 175 -6.17 -2.83 18.57
N SER A 176 -6.50 -2.84 17.27
CA SER A 176 -6.90 -1.64 16.54
C SER A 176 -8.20 -1.04 17.07
N GLY A 177 -9.22 -1.86 17.35
CA GLY A 177 -10.47 -1.38 17.94
C GLY A 177 -10.29 -0.85 19.37
N PHE A 178 -9.39 -1.45 20.14
CA PHE A 178 -9.02 -0.96 21.47
C PHE A 178 -8.32 0.39 21.39
N MET A 179 -7.33 0.54 20.50
CA MET A 179 -6.65 1.82 20.27
C MET A 179 -7.62 2.92 19.85
N GLN A 180 -8.60 2.60 18.98
CA GLN A 180 -9.65 3.53 18.57
C GLN A 180 -10.59 3.90 19.74
N ALA A 181 -10.83 2.99 20.69
CA ALA A 181 -11.71 3.25 21.82
C ALA A 181 -11.09 4.15 22.89
N ILE A 182 -9.79 3.99 23.16
CA ILE A 182 -9.08 4.70 24.24
C ILE A 182 -8.51 6.05 23.78
N HIS A 183 -8.02 6.14 22.55
CA HIS A 183 -7.60 7.41 21.99
C HIS A 183 -8.90 8.10 21.59
N LYS A 184 -9.29 9.14 22.32
CA LYS A 184 -10.40 10.06 22.02
C LYS A 184 -9.82 11.47 21.86
N GLY A 185 -10.21 12.23 20.85
CA GLY A 185 -9.67 13.58 20.65
C GLY A 185 -9.88 14.14 19.25
N ARG A 186 -9.07 15.14 18.90
CA ARG A 186 -9.08 15.77 17.57
C ARG A 186 -8.24 14.92 16.62
N TYR A 187 -8.91 14.18 15.74
CA TYR A 187 -8.25 13.42 14.68
C TYR A 187 -8.03 14.29 13.45
N PRO A 188 -6.85 14.21 12.81
CA PRO A 188 -6.59 14.94 11.57
C PRO A 188 -7.47 14.45 10.42
N GLY A 189 -8.06 13.25 10.54
CA GLY A 189 -8.98 12.64 9.57
C GLY A 189 -8.59 11.19 9.28
N GLN A 190 -9.38 10.51 8.43
CA GLN A 190 -9.01 9.18 7.92
C GLN A 190 -7.82 9.30 6.96
N SER A 191 -6.97 8.29 6.87
CA SER A 191 -5.86 8.26 5.91
C SER A 191 -6.24 7.58 4.59
N SER A 192 -5.73 8.09 3.47
CA SER A 192 -5.70 7.42 2.17
C SER A 192 -4.45 6.56 2.05
N ILE A 193 -4.59 5.32 1.56
CA ILE A 193 -3.45 4.44 1.23
C ILE A 193 -3.23 4.47 -0.28
N ILE A 194 -2.00 4.74 -0.68
CA ILE A 194 -1.54 4.79 -2.06
C ILE A 194 -0.48 3.71 -2.23
N PHE A 195 -0.78 2.72 -3.07
CA PHE A 195 0.20 1.69 -3.44
C PHE A 195 1.26 2.29 -4.36
N MET A 196 2.53 1.98 -4.07
CA MET A 196 3.67 2.36 -4.90
C MET A 196 4.25 1.11 -5.58
N PRO A 197 5.10 1.28 -6.61
CA PRO A 197 5.78 0.17 -7.23
C PRO A 197 6.61 -0.64 -6.22
N MET A 198 6.87 -1.90 -6.54
CA MET A 198 7.65 -2.81 -5.71
C MET A 198 9.04 -2.97 -6.31
N ILE A 199 10.03 -3.26 -5.48
CA ILE A 199 11.38 -3.63 -5.95
C ILE A 199 11.53 -5.13 -5.79
N ASP A 200 11.75 -5.83 -6.90
CA ASP A 200 12.09 -7.25 -6.93
C ASP A 200 13.58 -7.45 -6.59
N MET A 201 13.91 -7.14 -5.34
CA MET A 201 15.23 -7.32 -4.74
C MET A 201 15.07 -7.58 -3.25
N ASN A 202 15.98 -8.37 -2.69
CA ASN A 202 16.02 -8.64 -1.26
C ASN A 202 16.04 -7.32 -0.46
N PRO A 203 15.05 -7.07 0.43
CA PRO A 203 14.99 -5.91 1.32
C PRO A 203 16.22 -5.65 2.18
N SER A 204 16.96 -6.69 2.58
CA SER A 204 18.21 -6.55 3.34
C SER A 204 19.40 -6.14 2.46
N ASP A 205 19.26 -6.10 1.13
CA ASP A 205 20.31 -5.61 0.22
C ASP A 205 20.43 -4.08 0.31
N THR A 206 21.63 -3.58 0.59
CA THR A 206 21.92 -2.13 0.66
C THR A 206 21.57 -1.36 -0.62
N THR A 207 21.67 -1.97 -1.79
CA THR A 207 21.23 -1.40 -3.08
C THR A 207 19.71 -1.29 -3.14
N CYS A 208 18.98 -2.27 -2.61
CA CYS A 208 17.52 -2.21 -2.52
C CYS A 208 17.08 -1.07 -1.58
N ILE A 209 17.68 -0.99 -0.39
CA ILE A 209 17.44 0.09 0.58
C ILE A 209 17.77 1.45 -0.06
N PHE A 210 18.95 1.59 -0.67
CA PHE A 210 19.40 2.84 -1.28
C PHE A 210 18.49 3.29 -2.44
N SER A 211 18.09 2.36 -3.31
CA SER A 211 17.15 2.62 -4.40
C SER A 211 15.78 3.06 -3.88
N THR A 212 15.30 2.43 -2.81
CA THR A 212 14.05 2.77 -2.12
C THR A 212 14.10 4.20 -1.58
N LEU A 213 15.15 4.57 -0.85
CA LEU A 213 15.35 5.92 -0.32
C LEU A 213 15.40 6.96 -1.45
N HIS A 214 16.10 6.66 -2.55
CA HIS A 214 16.16 7.55 -3.71
C HIS A 214 14.81 7.75 -4.39
N PHE A 215 14.05 6.67 -4.57
CA PHE A 215 12.72 6.72 -5.14
C PHE A 215 11.76 7.56 -4.28
N ILE A 216 11.74 7.32 -2.98
CA ILE A 216 10.89 8.05 -2.02
C ILE A 216 11.31 9.53 -1.96
N SER A 217 12.61 9.83 -1.96
CA SER A 217 13.10 11.21 -2.01
C SER A 217 12.65 11.93 -3.29
N ALA A 218 12.70 11.25 -4.45
CA ALA A 218 12.23 11.81 -5.70
C ALA A 218 10.71 12.05 -5.68
N GLN A 219 9.93 11.15 -5.07
CA GLN A 219 8.49 11.31 -4.91
C GLN A 219 8.15 12.47 -3.97
N ALA A 220 8.80 12.56 -2.82
CA ALA A 220 8.61 13.66 -1.87
C ALA A 220 8.96 15.02 -2.51
N LYS A 221 10.02 15.08 -3.32
CA LYS A 221 10.37 16.29 -4.10
C LYS A 221 9.30 16.67 -5.13
N ARG A 222 8.76 15.71 -5.88
CA ARG A 222 7.64 15.96 -6.82
C ARG A 222 6.39 16.45 -6.11
N SER A 223 6.24 16.06 -4.86
CA SER A 223 5.11 16.35 -3.99
C SER A 223 5.25 17.65 -3.19
N ASN A 224 6.45 18.25 -3.20
CA ASN A 224 6.84 19.34 -2.31
C ASN A 224 6.59 19.02 -0.82
N THR A 225 6.83 17.77 -0.41
CA THR A 225 6.70 17.31 0.98
C THR A 225 8.05 16.89 1.56
N THR A 226 8.19 16.99 2.87
CA THR A 226 9.31 16.36 3.58
C THR A 226 9.13 14.84 3.57
N PRO A 227 10.13 14.04 3.15
CA PRO A 227 10.01 12.59 3.19
C PRO A 227 10.03 12.10 4.63
N VAL A 228 8.87 11.71 5.16
CA VAL A 228 8.78 10.92 6.40
C VAL A 228 8.66 9.47 5.99
N LEU A 229 9.63 8.65 6.39
CA LEU A 229 9.71 7.24 6.00
C LEU A 229 9.71 6.35 7.24
N THR A 230 8.79 5.40 7.26
CA THR A 230 8.86 4.23 8.12
C THR A 230 9.42 3.08 7.31
N PHE A 231 10.50 2.50 7.80
CA PHE A 231 11.20 1.42 7.13
C PHE A 231 11.23 0.23 8.08
N ASP A 232 10.78 -0.95 7.64
CA ASP A 232 11.00 -2.16 8.43
C ASP A 232 12.51 -2.45 8.51
N GLN A 233 12.98 -2.88 9.67
CA GLN A 233 14.40 -3.16 9.79
C GLN A 233 14.77 -4.32 8.85
N PRO A 234 15.85 -4.19 8.06
CA PRO A 234 16.37 -5.35 7.34
C PRO A 234 16.71 -6.43 8.37
N LEU A 235 16.09 -7.61 8.20
CA LEU A 235 16.34 -8.81 9.01
C LEU A 235 17.79 -9.28 8.83
#